data_AF-A0A3M6UYH5-F1
#
_entry.id   AF-A0A3M6UYH5-F1
#
_cell.length_a   1.000
_cell.length_b   1.000
_cell.length_c   1.000
_cell.angle_alpha   90.00
_cell.angle_beta   90.00
_cell.angle_gamma   90.00
#
_symmetry.space_group_name_H-M   'P 1'
#
loop_
_entity.id
_entity.type
_entity.pdbx_description
1 polymer ?
#
loop_
_entity_poly.entity_id
_entity_poly.type
_entity_poly.pdbx_seq_one_letter_code
_entity_poly.pdbx_strand_id
1 'polypeptide(L)'
;MKRSIRTNSFFAKFPKLPLGQLIMLIYFWSVDLSCKKTLQMLAIANNLVCKVFHALEDICSMDLATNPFLPFPVGGAAVLKCDESKFNHKAKYNRGRQAPDIWVFGVLYTATSPAEGFYQVVRRRDQATLSPILAKCLQPGSTVYTDD
;
A
#
# COMPACT_ATOMS: atom_id res chain seq x y z
N MET A 1 12.67 18.49 30.77
CA MET A 1 11.22 18.19 30.67
C MET A 1 11.05 16.78 30.10
N LYS A 2 10.40 15.85 30.81
CA LYS A 2 10.15 14.48 30.29
C LYS A 2 8.89 14.50 29.42
N ARG A 3 9.04 14.29 28.11
CA ARG A 3 7.93 14.22 27.16
C ARG A 3 7.43 12.78 27.07
N SER A 4 6.11 12.58 27.14
CA SER A 4 5.51 11.25 26.95
C SER A 4 5.70 10.79 25.51
N ILE A 5 5.96 9.49 25.30
CA ILE A 5 6.00 8.89 23.96
C ILE A 5 4.68 9.07 23.19
N ARG A 6 3.57 9.30 23.90
CA ARG A 6 2.25 9.57 23.29
C ARG A 6 2.08 11.00 22.81
N THR A 7 2.95 11.93 23.16
CA THR A 7 2.76 13.34 22.81
C THR A 7 3.12 13.58 21.35
N ASN A 8 2.12 13.89 20.51
CA ASN A 8 2.27 14.14 19.07
C ASN A 8 2.83 12.93 18.28
N SER A 9 2.31 11.73 18.58
CA SER A 9 2.74 10.50 17.92
C SER A 9 1.55 9.61 17.58
N PHE A 10 1.80 8.53 16.83
CA PHE A 10 0.81 7.49 16.57
C PHE A 10 0.12 6.97 17.84
N PHE A 11 0.89 6.79 18.92
CA PHE A 11 0.38 6.29 20.20
C PHE A 11 -0.64 7.23 20.86
N ALA A 12 -0.70 8.51 20.46
CA ALA A 12 -1.72 9.46 20.92
C ALA A 12 -3.13 9.08 20.46
N LYS A 13 -3.25 8.41 19.28
CA LYS A 13 -4.53 8.00 18.70
C LYS A 13 -5.27 6.96 19.55
N PHE A 14 -4.53 6.23 20.41
CA PHE A 14 -5.05 5.11 21.19
C PHE A 14 -4.70 5.24 22.68
N PRO A 15 -5.20 6.28 23.39
CA PRO A 15 -4.75 6.63 24.74
C PRO A 15 -5.10 5.58 25.79
N LYS A 16 -6.18 4.82 25.57
CA LYS A 16 -6.68 3.78 26.50
C LYS A 16 -5.99 2.42 26.35
N LEU A 17 -5.30 2.19 25.23
CA LEU A 17 -4.59 0.92 25.00
C LEU A 17 -3.22 0.94 25.67
N PRO A 18 -2.83 -0.07 26.46
CA PRO A 18 -1.46 -0.21 26.95
C PRO A 18 -0.43 -0.15 25.83
N LEU A 19 0.72 0.48 26.09
CA LEU A 19 1.76 0.67 25.06
C LEU A 19 2.30 -0.67 24.53
N GLY A 20 2.47 -1.66 25.40
CA GLY A 20 2.91 -3.01 24.99
C GLY A 20 1.94 -3.66 24.01
N GLN A 21 0.63 -3.52 24.22
CA GLN A 21 -0.37 -4.02 23.26
C GLN A 21 -0.32 -3.27 21.93
N LEU A 22 -0.09 -1.95 21.94
CA LEU A 22 0.11 -1.18 20.70
C LEU A 22 1.34 -1.66 19.92
N ILE A 23 2.46 -1.92 20.61
CA ILE A 23 3.67 -2.45 19.98
C ILE A 23 3.40 -3.83 19.36
N MET A 24 2.70 -4.71 20.08
CA MET A 24 2.30 -6.02 19.55
C MET A 24 1.37 -5.91 18.34
N LEU A 25 0.42 -4.97 18.35
CA LEU A 25 -0.46 -4.71 17.21
C LEU A 25 0.32 -4.22 15.98
N ILE A 26 1.30 -3.32 16.18
CA ILE A 26 2.19 -2.87 15.11
C ILE A 26 2.98 -4.06 14.55
N TYR A 27 3.57 -4.88 15.41
CA TYR A 27 4.31 -6.06 14.99
C TYR A 27 3.43 -7.05 14.21
N PHE A 28 2.25 -7.40 14.73
CA PHE A 28 1.31 -8.31 14.06
C PHE A 28 0.83 -7.78 12.71
N TRP A 29 0.59 -6.48 12.60
CA TRP A 29 0.28 -5.86 11.31
C TRP A 29 1.47 -5.97 10.34
N SER A 30 2.69 -5.70 10.80
CA SER A 30 3.90 -5.74 9.96
C SER A 30 4.25 -7.13 9.41
N VAL A 31 3.79 -8.20 10.08
CA VAL A 31 3.97 -9.59 9.63
C VAL A 31 2.72 -10.17 8.95
N ASP A 32 1.80 -9.29 8.51
CA ASP A 32 0.56 -9.63 7.81
C ASP A 32 -0.35 -10.62 8.56
N LEU A 33 -0.42 -10.47 9.89
CA LEU A 33 -1.30 -11.29 10.72
C LEU A 33 -2.74 -10.75 10.67
N SER A 34 -3.69 -11.60 10.29
CA SER A 34 -5.10 -11.18 10.16
C SER A 34 -5.70 -10.61 11.45
N CYS A 35 -6.65 -9.67 11.33
CA CYS A 35 -7.36 -9.08 12.47
C CYS A 35 -7.98 -10.15 13.38
N LYS A 36 -8.52 -11.22 12.80
CA LYS A 36 -9.14 -12.33 13.54
C LYS A 36 -8.12 -13.07 14.41
N LYS A 37 -6.94 -13.39 13.87
CA LYS A 37 -5.85 -14.03 14.62
C LYS A 37 -5.33 -13.09 15.72
N THR A 38 -5.11 -11.82 15.38
CA THR A 38 -4.67 -10.78 16.32
C THR A 38 -5.63 -10.61 17.50
N LEU A 39 -6.94 -10.57 17.25
CA LEU A 39 -7.98 -10.54 18.30
C LEU A 39 -7.85 -11.72 19.24
N GLN A 40 -7.69 -12.94 18.69
CA GLN A 40 -7.60 -14.16 19.49
C GLN A 40 -6.34 -14.17 20.36
N MET A 41 -5.22 -13.68 19.83
CA MET A 41 -3.94 -13.66 20.54
C MET A 41 -3.85 -12.59 21.63
N LEU A 42 -4.43 -11.42 21.41
CA LEU A 42 -4.33 -10.30 22.37
C LEU A 42 -5.57 -10.14 23.27
N ALA A 43 -6.64 -10.90 23.03
CA ALA A 43 -7.94 -10.74 23.69
C ALA A 43 -8.48 -9.30 23.62
N ILE A 44 -8.30 -8.64 22.47
CA ILE A 44 -8.74 -7.27 22.20
C ILE A 44 -9.98 -7.29 21.30
N ALA A 45 -10.88 -6.33 21.48
CA ALA A 45 -12.07 -6.18 20.65
C ALA A 45 -11.73 -5.98 19.15
N ASN A 46 -12.49 -6.64 18.27
CA ASN A 46 -12.22 -6.66 16.81
C ASN A 46 -12.20 -5.26 16.21
N ASN A 47 -13.16 -4.43 16.62
CA ASN A 47 -13.28 -3.05 16.18
C ASN A 47 -12.02 -2.22 16.50
N LEU A 48 -11.32 -2.54 17.59
CA LEU A 48 -10.12 -1.84 18.01
C LEU A 48 -8.89 -2.31 17.22
N VAL A 49 -8.78 -3.62 16.97
CA VAL A 49 -7.74 -4.18 16.08
C VAL A 49 -7.84 -3.55 14.68
N CYS A 50 -9.03 -3.58 14.07
CA CYS A 50 -9.28 -2.96 12.77
C CYS A 50 -8.91 -1.46 12.78
N LYS A 51 -9.30 -0.71 13.82
CA LYS A 51 -8.95 0.72 13.93
C LYS A 51 -7.45 0.97 13.98
N VAL A 52 -6.70 0.13 14.69
CA VAL A 52 -5.23 0.25 14.77
C VAL A 52 -4.61 -0.10 13.43
N PHE A 53 -5.07 -1.16 12.78
CA PHE A 53 -4.57 -1.60 11.47
C PHE A 53 -4.83 -0.55 10.38
N HIS A 54 -6.04 0.00 10.31
CA HIS A 54 -6.34 1.09 9.38
C HIS A 54 -5.51 2.34 9.68
N ALA A 55 -5.27 2.67 10.96
CA ALA A 55 -4.42 3.81 11.29
C ALA A 55 -2.94 3.61 10.88
N LEU A 56 -2.46 2.36 10.80
CA LEU A 56 -1.14 2.03 10.25
C LEU A 56 -1.15 2.08 8.72
N GLU A 57 -2.17 1.48 8.10
CA GLU A 57 -2.42 1.52 6.67
C GLU A 57 -2.49 2.96 6.14
N ASP A 58 -3.20 3.86 6.84
CA ASP A 58 -3.29 5.29 6.49
C ASP A 58 -1.91 5.97 6.52
N ILE A 59 -1.09 5.66 7.53
CA ILE A 59 0.25 6.25 7.66
C ILE A 59 1.14 5.77 6.53
N CYS A 60 1.16 4.46 6.26
CA CYS A 60 1.95 3.88 5.17
C CYS A 60 1.45 4.32 3.79
N SER A 61 0.13 4.45 3.60
CA SER A 61 -0.47 4.95 2.36
C SER A 61 -0.09 6.41 2.10
N MET A 62 -0.11 7.24 3.15
CA MET A 62 0.30 8.64 3.04
C MET A 62 1.79 8.74 2.72
N ASP A 63 2.63 7.94 3.37
CA ASP A 63 4.07 7.88 3.12
C ASP A 63 4.38 7.48 1.67
N LEU A 64 3.76 6.39 1.17
CA LEU A 64 3.87 5.95 -0.23
C LEU A 64 3.35 7.00 -1.23
N ALA A 65 2.35 7.80 -0.83
CA ALA A 65 1.82 8.86 -1.67
C ALA A 65 2.75 10.08 -1.74
N THR A 66 3.50 10.38 -0.67
CA THR A 66 4.33 11.60 -0.59
C THR A 66 5.80 11.37 -0.89
N ASN A 67 6.34 10.23 -0.51
CA ASN A 67 7.77 9.97 -0.53
C ASN A 67 8.12 9.00 -1.68
N PRO A 68 9.31 9.16 -2.31
CA PRO A 68 9.86 8.12 -3.18
C PRO A 68 10.04 6.83 -2.40
N PHE A 69 9.75 5.70 -3.03
CA PHE A 69 9.92 4.37 -2.44
C PHE A 69 10.52 3.46 -3.50
N LEU A 70 11.38 2.54 -3.09
CA LEU A 70 12.03 1.62 -4.02
C LEU A 70 11.46 0.23 -3.76
N PRO A 71 10.38 -0.16 -4.46
CA PRO A 71 9.74 -1.46 -4.23
C PRO A 71 10.61 -2.64 -4.70
N PHE A 72 11.69 -2.37 -5.44
CA PHE A 72 12.58 -3.37 -6.03
C PHE A 72 14.01 -3.21 -5.50
N PRO A 73 14.82 -4.29 -5.48
CA PRO A 73 16.17 -4.28 -4.93
C PRO A 73 17.06 -3.17 -5.50
N VAL A 74 17.78 -2.49 -4.60
CA VAL A 74 18.75 -1.44 -4.93
C VAL A 74 20.08 -2.09 -5.34
N GLY A 75 20.50 -1.93 -6.60
CA GLY A 75 21.81 -2.47 -7.02
C GLY A 75 22.08 -2.67 -8.51
N GLY A 76 21.16 -2.28 -9.41
CA GLY A 76 21.40 -2.39 -10.85
C GLY A 76 20.28 -1.79 -11.68
N ALA A 77 20.53 -1.60 -12.98
CA ALA A 77 19.52 -1.19 -13.95
C ALA A 77 18.38 -2.22 -13.97
N ALA A 78 17.29 -1.93 -13.25
CA ALA A 78 16.11 -2.79 -13.27
C ALA A 78 15.46 -2.74 -14.65
N VAL A 79 15.16 -3.91 -15.21
CA VAL A 79 14.25 -4.05 -16.36
C VAL A 79 12.85 -4.19 -15.80
N LEU A 80 11.99 -3.23 -16.14
CA LEU A 80 10.64 -3.15 -15.63
C LEU A 80 9.64 -3.20 -16.77
N LYS A 81 8.53 -3.89 -16.54
CA LYS A 81 7.37 -3.86 -17.42
C LYS A 81 6.27 -3.03 -16.79
N CYS A 82 5.72 -2.10 -17.53
CA CYS A 82 4.61 -1.27 -17.09
C CYS A 82 3.38 -1.54 -17.97
N ASP A 83 2.22 -1.66 -17.33
CA ASP A 83 0.95 -1.92 -18.01
C ASP A 83 -0.24 -1.29 -17.25
N GLU A 84 -1.27 -0.87 -17.98
CA GLU A 84 -2.53 -0.35 -17.45
C GLU A 84 -3.66 -1.36 -17.64
N SER A 85 -4.09 -1.95 -16.54
CA SER A 85 -5.21 -2.88 -16.53
C SER A 85 -6.51 -2.19 -16.11
N LYS A 86 -7.59 -2.46 -16.86
CA LYS A 86 -8.93 -1.95 -16.55
C LYS A 86 -9.67 -2.86 -15.57
N PHE A 87 -9.89 -2.39 -14.35
CA PHE A 87 -10.58 -3.12 -13.28
C PHE A 87 -12.04 -2.66 -13.16
N ASN A 88 -12.90 -3.15 -14.04
CA ASN A 88 -14.32 -2.82 -14.00
C ASN A 88 -15.17 -4.03 -13.60
N HIS A 89 -16.17 -3.78 -12.75
CA HIS A 89 -17.26 -4.73 -12.59
C HIS A 89 -18.08 -4.80 -13.89
N LYS A 90 -17.95 -5.90 -14.65
CA LYS A 90 -18.82 -6.16 -15.80
C LYS A 90 -20.24 -6.41 -15.30
N ALA A 91 -21.20 -5.59 -15.74
CA ALA A 91 -22.61 -5.81 -15.48
C ALA A 91 -23.03 -7.18 -16.04
N LYS A 92 -23.58 -8.05 -15.19
CA LYS A 92 -24.07 -9.36 -15.62
C LYS A 92 -25.24 -9.14 -16.59
N TYR A 93 -25.20 -9.78 -17.76
CA TYR A 93 -26.22 -9.67 -18.83
C TYR A 93 -26.43 -8.24 -19.38
N ASN A 94 -25.42 -7.37 -19.33
CA ASN A 94 -25.54 -5.95 -19.73
C ASN A 94 -26.68 -5.21 -18.99
N ARG A 95 -27.10 -5.68 -17.81
CA ARG A 95 -28.14 -5.06 -16.99
C ARG A 95 -27.54 -4.44 -15.74
N GLY A 96 -27.99 -3.24 -15.41
CA GLY A 96 -27.56 -2.49 -14.23
C GLY A 96 -26.65 -1.31 -14.57
N ARG A 97 -26.26 -0.55 -13.53
CA ARG A 97 -25.45 0.66 -13.67
C ARG A 97 -24.02 0.29 -14.06
N GLN A 98 -23.48 0.92 -15.10
CA GLN A 98 -22.04 0.85 -15.36
C GLN A 98 -21.30 1.57 -14.24
N ALA A 99 -20.39 0.85 -13.58
CA ALA A 99 -19.45 1.47 -12.65
C ALA A 99 -18.48 2.35 -13.45
N PRO A 100 -17.98 3.45 -12.85
CA PRO A 100 -16.93 4.24 -13.48
C PRO A 100 -15.71 3.36 -13.74
N ASP A 101 -14.98 3.70 -14.80
CA ASP A 101 -13.75 3.01 -15.15
C ASP A 101 -12.71 3.18 -14.04
N ILE A 102 -12.24 2.06 -13.50
CA ILE A 102 -11.12 2.04 -12.55
C ILE A 102 -9.93 1.43 -13.28
N TRP A 103 -8.83 2.16 -13.32
CA TRP A 103 -7.58 1.68 -13.90
C TRP A 103 -6.60 1.32 -12.79
N VAL A 104 -5.81 0.29 -13.02
CA VAL A 104 -4.69 -0.10 -12.18
C VAL A 104 -3.45 -0.04 -13.04
N PHE A 105 -2.50 0.81 -12.65
CA PHE A 105 -1.18 0.85 -13.24
C PHE A 105 -0.27 -0.13 -12.49
N GLY A 106 0.29 -1.09 -13.21
CA GLY A 106 1.23 -2.08 -12.69
C GLY A 106 2.65 -1.77 -13.14
N VAL A 107 3.60 -1.87 -12.21
CA VAL A 107 5.04 -1.83 -12.48
C VAL A 107 5.61 -3.16 -12.00
N LEU A 108 6.15 -3.95 -12.93
CA LEU A 108 6.62 -5.32 -12.68
C LEU A 108 8.13 -5.40 -12.80
N TYR A 109 8.76 -5.97 -11.77
CA TYR A 109 10.17 -6.34 -11.77
C TYR A 109 10.34 -7.78 -12.23
N THR A 110 10.90 -7.93 -13.43
CA THR A 110 10.93 -9.21 -14.14
C THR A 110 12.15 -10.06 -13.85
N ALA A 111 13.05 -9.62 -12.96
CA ALA A 111 14.24 -10.39 -12.61
C ALA A 111 13.94 -11.51 -11.59
N THR A 112 12.76 -11.52 -10.98
CA THR A 112 12.30 -12.54 -10.05
C THR A 112 11.26 -13.47 -10.68
N SER A 113 11.13 -14.67 -10.13
CA SER A 113 10.07 -15.63 -10.49
C SER A 113 9.48 -16.22 -9.21
N PRO A 114 8.21 -15.93 -8.86
CA PRO A 114 7.30 -15.05 -9.59
C PRO A 114 7.80 -13.59 -9.62
N ALA A 115 7.40 -12.86 -10.66
CA ALA A 115 7.74 -11.44 -10.80
C ALA A 115 7.16 -10.64 -9.62
N GLU A 116 7.95 -9.72 -9.09
CA GLU A 116 7.50 -8.79 -8.05
C GLU A 116 6.84 -7.57 -8.70
N GLY A 117 5.84 -6.98 -8.05
CA GLY A 117 5.05 -5.92 -8.66
C GLY A 117 4.56 -4.87 -7.68
N PHE A 118 4.59 -3.62 -8.12
CA PHE A 118 3.89 -2.50 -7.50
C PHE A 118 2.64 -2.17 -8.32
N TYR A 119 1.52 -1.92 -7.65
CA TYR A 119 0.25 -1.61 -8.29
C TYR A 119 -0.37 -0.36 -7.67
N GLN A 120 -0.84 0.55 -8.52
CA GLN A 120 -1.53 1.76 -8.08
C GLN A 120 -2.83 1.95 -8.84
N VAL A 121 -3.91 2.16 -8.10
CA VAL A 121 -5.18 2.58 -8.68
C VAL A 121 -5.04 4.01 -9.20
N VAL A 122 -5.34 4.21 -10.48
CA VAL A 122 -5.31 5.51 -11.15
C VAL A 122 -6.66 5.82 -11.78
N ARG A 123 -7.07 7.09 -11.75
CA ARG A 123 -8.31 7.54 -12.41
C ARG A 123 -8.11 7.80 -13.90
N ARG A 124 -6.93 8.26 -14.28
CA ARG A 124 -6.52 8.54 -15.66
C ARG A 124 -5.22 7.79 -15.93
N ARG A 125 -5.11 7.24 -17.13
CA ARG A 125 -3.90 6.56 -17.62
C ARG A 125 -3.02 7.45 -18.51
N ASP A 126 -3.17 8.76 -18.37
CA ASP A 126 -2.37 9.70 -19.16
C ASP A 126 -0.94 9.80 -18.59
N GLN A 127 0.00 10.21 -19.45
CA GLN A 127 1.40 10.41 -19.07
C GLN A 127 1.54 11.34 -17.85
N ALA A 128 0.70 12.39 -17.76
CA ALA A 128 0.69 13.32 -16.63
C ALA A 128 0.38 12.64 -15.28
N THR A 129 -0.37 11.53 -15.29
CA THR A 129 -0.66 10.72 -14.11
C THR A 129 0.41 9.66 -13.87
N LEU A 130 0.91 9.00 -14.92
CA LEU A 130 1.81 7.86 -14.79
C LEU A 130 3.28 8.25 -14.56
N SER A 131 3.77 9.32 -15.20
CA SER A 131 5.17 9.75 -15.05
C SER A 131 5.58 10.07 -13.60
N PRO A 132 4.76 10.76 -12.79
CA PRO A 132 5.07 10.95 -11.37
C PRO A 132 5.10 9.66 -10.55
N ILE A 133 4.34 8.63 -10.94
CA ILE A 133 4.36 7.33 -10.26
C ILE A 133 5.68 6.62 -10.55
N LEU A 134 6.07 6.57 -11.83
CA LEU A 134 7.36 6.04 -12.25
C LEU A 134 8.52 6.78 -11.57
N ALA A 135 8.49 8.12 -11.53
CA ALA A 135 9.53 8.90 -10.86
C ALA A 135 9.71 8.57 -9.37
N LYS A 136 8.66 8.04 -8.70
CA LYS A 136 8.75 7.62 -7.29
C LYS A 136 9.33 6.23 -7.10
N CYS A 137 9.05 5.31 -8.03
CA CYS A 137 9.39 3.89 -7.89
C CYS A 137 10.62 3.43 -8.69
N LEU A 138 11.12 4.26 -9.61
CA LEU A 138 12.26 3.95 -10.47
C LEU A 138 13.57 4.48 -9.90
N GLN A 139 14.64 3.71 -10.11
CA GLN A 139 16.00 4.19 -9.90
C GLN A 139 16.53 4.86 -11.17
N PRO A 140 17.42 5.86 -11.06
CA PRO A 140 18.15 6.36 -12.22
C PRO A 140 18.84 5.21 -12.96
N GLY A 141 18.66 5.14 -14.28
CA GLY A 141 19.22 4.10 -15.13
C GLY A 141 18.37 2.83 -15.29
N SER A 142 17.17 2.76 -14.70
CA SER A 142 16.20 1.69 -15.00
C SER A 142 15.71 1.75 -16.45
N THR A 143 15.47 0.59 -17.05
CA THR A 143 14.86 0.45 -18.39
C THR A 143 13.40 0.05 -18.22
N VAL A 144 12.50 0.86 -18.77
CA VAL A 144 11.06 0.60 -18.75
C VAL A 144 10.59 0.14 -20.11
N TYR A 145 9.88 -0.97 -20.15
CA TYR A 145 9.12 -1.45 -21.31
C TYR A 145 7.63 -1.24 -21.03
N THR A 146 6.95 -0.63 -21.98
CA THR A 146 5.51 -0.41 -21.97
C THR A 146 5.01 -0.56 -23.41
N ASP A 147 3.76 -0.99 -23.58
CA ASP A 147 3.17 -1.23 -24.90
C ASP A 147 2.69 0.09 -25.57
N ASP A 148 2.51 1.17 -24.78
CA ASP A 148 2.11 2.52 -25.22
C ASP A 148 3.31 3.51 -25.20
#